data_AF-A0A6P1MH18-F1
#
_entry.id   AF-A0A6P1MH18-F1
#
_cell.length_a   1.000
_cell.length_b   1.000
_cell.length_c   1.000
_cell.angle_alpha   90.00
_cell.angle_beta   90.00
_cell.angle_gamma   90.00
#
_symmetry.space_group_name_H-M   'P 1'
#
loop_
_entity.id
_entity.type
_entity.pdbx_description
1 polymer ?
#
loop_
_entity_poly.entity_id
_entity_poly.type
_entity_poly.pdbx_seq_one_letter_code
_entity_poly.pdbx_strand_id
1 'polypeptide(L)'
;MKHLNLLLVALSLLVILVFILIVGPDTEEALVDKDKAAAVKANVSSEIQKNEKSDKSEKYSRVSSALEEKQEETKPLQYGFDLKYTKYLIQAPYTYVVNGQNRRFQFNVMREKIGVAEKAIGKYRLTYIDNYKNQNGKAPKYKGGEVDALGNERSAAAPAYANINKLNEFVYLTDGTLVEVLEEDGEYTLIGVVGTDLEYSVPREYVASDDCLMSLKKVIVVDRTNQNIATFEKKEGNWNITSYSMATTGKVGKYHQPTPLGYYYAIEKKPKFFYVKDGTNDIQGYAPYAVRFNAGAYIHGVSTTYKHAADGTRIDPGINEFSNSIGTVPLSHKCVRNYTSHAKFIYDWYEHGKTIVIVIE
;
A
#
# COMPACT_ATOMS: atom_id res chain seq x y z
N MET A 1 22.50 -39.75 36.82
CA MET A 1 21.16 -39.31 36.38
C MET A 1 20.76 -37.90 36.86
N LYS A 2 21.09 -37.46 38.09
CA LYS A 2 20.72 -36.11 38.57
C LYS A 2 21.43 -34.93 37.85
N HIS A 3 22.64 -35.13 37.35
CA HIS A 3 23.38 -34.08 36.62
C HIS A 3 22.93 -33.86 35.17
N LEU A 4 22.29 -34.85 34.53
CA LEU A 4 21.80 -34.71 33.15
C LEU A 4 20.52 -33.86 33.08
N ASN A 5 19.66 -33.97 34.10
CA ASN A 5 18.43 -33.17 34.19
C ASN A 5 18.73 -31.69 34.48
N LEU A 6 19.79 -31.37 35.22
CA LEU A 6 20.16 -29.97 35.49
C LEU A 6 20.69 -29.27 34.23
N LEU A 7 21.39 -30.01 33.36
CA LEU A 7 21.92 -29.49 32.10
C LEU A 7 20.81 -29.28 31.06
N LEU A 8 19.80 -30.16 31.01
CA LEU A 8 18.63 -29.99 30.14
C LEU A 8 17.75 -28.80 30.56
N VAL A 9 17.59 -28.56 31.86
CA VAL A 9 16.84 -27.41 32.40
C VAL A 9 17.58 -26.09 32.18
N ALA A 10 18.92 -26.09 32.29
CA ALA A 10 19.71 -24.91 31.96
C ALA A 10 19.67 -24.57 30.45
N LEU A 11 19.64 -25.59 29.58
CA LEU A 11 19.54 -25.39 28.13
C LEU A 11 18.15 -24.90 27.69
N SER A 12 17.08 -25.37 28.33
CA SER A 12 15.72 -24.90 28.04
C SER A 12 15.47 -23.48 28.52
N LEU A 13 16.02 -23.10 29.69
CA LEU A 13 15.98 -21.71 30.18
C LEU A 13 16.78 -20.74 29.29
N LEU A 14 17.90 -21.19 28.72
CA LEU A 14 18.69 -20.37 27.79
C LEU A 14 17.94 -20.14 26.45
N VAL A 15 17.22 -21.14 25.94
CA VAL A 15 16.40 -21.00 24.71
C VAL A 15 15.21 -20.05 24.94
N ILE A 16 14.61 -20.08 26.13
CA ILE A 16 13.52 -19.15 26.49
C ILE A 16 14.05 -17.71 26.65
N LEU A 17 15.23 -17.52 27.24
CA LEU A 17 15.83 -16.18 27.38
C LEU A 17 16.23 -15.57 26.03
N VAL A 18 16.69 -16.39 25.07
CA VAL A 18 17.00 -15.95 23.70
C VAL A 18 15.72 -15.60 22.91
N PHE A 19 14.59 -16.27 23.19
CA PHE A 19 13.30 -15.89 22.60
C PHE A 19 12.77 -14.56 23.15
N ILE A 20 12.99 -14.26 24.42
CA ILE A 20 12.55 -12.98 25.04
C ILE A 20 13.40 -11.79 24.56
N LEU A 21 14.65 -12.01 24.14
CA LEU A 21 15.54 -10.95 23.63
C LEU A 21 15.42 -10.66 22.13
N ILE A 22 14.67 -11.47 21.36
CA ILE A 22 14.46 -11.29 19.91
C ILE A 22 13.09 -10.62 19.60
N VAL A 23 12.21 -10.53 20.59
CA VAL A 23 10.94 -9.82 20.48
C VAL A 23 11.17 -8.35 20.85
N GLY A 24 11.14 -7.47 19.84
CA GLY A 24 11.12 -6.02 20.05
C GLY A 24 9.85 -5.59 20.82
N PRO A 25 9.80 -4.33 21.30
CA PRO A 25 8.87 -3.87 22.35
C PRO A 25 7.38 -3.77 21.96
N ASP A 26 6.92 -4.44 20.90
CA ASP A 26 5.57 -4.27 20.34
C ASP A 26 4.55 -5.33 20.80
N THR A 27 4.74 -5.98 21.95
CA THR A 27 3.81 -7.04 22.42
C THR A 27 3.23 -6.89 23.83
N GLU A 28 3.45 -5.80 24.56
CA GLU A 28 2.94 -5.67 25.94
C GLU A 28 1.62 -4.90 26.14
N GLU A 29 0.99 -4.35 25.08
CA GLU A 29 -0.33 -3.71 25.21
C GLU A 29 -1.41 -4.45 24.41
N ALA A 30 -1.72 -5.68 24.82
CA ALA A 30 -2.91 -6.39 24.34
C ALA A 30 -3.44 -7.38 25.39
N LEU A 31 -3.49 -7.02 26.67
CA LEU A 31 -4.07 -7.85 27.72
C LEU A 31 -4.82 -7.04 28.79
N VAL A 32 -5.75 -6.17 28.40
CA VAL A 32 -6.82 -5.73 29.31
C VAL A 32 -8.08 -5.42 28.50
N ASP A 33 -8.96 -6.41 28.31
CA ASP A 33 -10.42 -6.26 28.47
C ASP A 33 -11.10 -7.61 28.23
N LYS A 34 -11.04 -8.48 29.23
CA LYS A 34 -11.93 -9.63 29.37
C LYS A 34 -12.62 -9.49 30.72
N ASP A 35 -13.60 -8.59 30.80
CA ASP A 35 -14.68 -8.64 31.78
C ASP A 35 -15.75 -7.60 31.43
N LYS A 36 -16.59 -7.92 30.45
CA LYS A 36 -17.94 -7.35 30.25
C LYS A 36 -18.73 -8.18 29.24
N ALA A 37 -18.82 -9.48 29.50
CA ALA A 37 -19.68 -10.42 28.75
C ALA A 37 -20.69 -11.06 29.71
N ALA A 38 -21.57 -10.25 30.31
CA ALA A 38 -22.68 -10.74 31.12
C ALA A 38 -23.77 -9.66 31.30
N ALA A 39 -24.39 -9.21 30.21
CA ALA A 39 -25.73 -8.62 30.24
C ALA A 39 -26.21 -8.45 28.79
N VAL A 40 -27.52 -8.52 28.57
CA VAL A 40 -28.23 -8.42 27.29
C VAL A 40 -28.33 -9.73 26.49
N LYS A 41 -28.82 -10.78 27.17
CA LYS A 41 -29.69 -11.79 26.54
C LYS A 41 -31.14 -11.42 26.83
N ALA A 42 -31.76 -10.63 25.97
CA ALA A 42 -33.22 -10.55 25.79
C ALA A 42 -33.53 -9.52 24.69
N ASN A 43 -33.47 -9.95 23.44
CA ASN A 43 -34.25 -9.48 22.29
C ASN A 43 -33.58 -9.98 21.00
N VAL A 44 -33.61 -11.29 20.80
CA VAL A 44 -33.15 -11.94 19.58
C VAL A 44 -34.35 -12.65 18.98
N SER A 45 -35.06 -11.98 18.06
CA SER A 45 -35.99 -12.68 17.16
C SER A 45 -36.35 -11.92 15.87
N SER A 46 -35.84 -10.70 15.61
CA SER A 46 -36.11 -9.99 14.35
C SER A 46 -34.88 -9.56 13.53
N GLU A 47 -33.65 -9.71 14.06
CA GLU A 47 -32.40 -9.36 13.34
C GLU A 47 -31.75 -10.53 12.57
N ILE A 48 -32.18 -11.77 12.81
CA ILE A 48 -31.57 -12.98 12.20
C ILE A 48 -31.87 -13.09 10.69
N GLN A 49 -32.97 -12.50 10.19
CA GLN A 49 -33.32 -12.62 8.75
C GLN A 49 -32.69 -11.58 7.83
N LYS A 50 -32.07 -10.50 8.35
CA LYS A 50 -31.35 -9.51 7.52
C LYS A 50 -29.86 -9.81 7.40
N ASN A 51 -29.23 -10.34 8.46
CA ASN A 51 -27.80 -10.67 8.44
C ASN A 51 -27.44 -11.92 7.62
N GLU A 52 -28.36 -12.87 7.43
CA GLU A 52 -28.09 -14.02 6.54
C GLU A 52 -28.06 -13.66 5.05
N LYS A 53 -28.71 -12.57 4.62
CA LYS A 53 -28.72 -12.15 3.21
C LYS A 53 -27.45 -11.38 2.83
N SER A 54 -26.91 -10.54 3.71
CA SER A 54 -25.66 -9.81 3.46
C SER A 54 -24.42 -10.72 3.52
N ASP A 55 -24.41 -11.68 4.46
CA ASP A 55 -23.29 -12.61 4.63
C ASP A 55 -23.25 -13.66 3.51
N LYS A 56 -24.42 -14.09 3.00
CA LYS A 56 -24.49 -14.90 1.77
C LYS A 56 -24.02 -14.11 0.56
N SER A 57 -24.43 -12.85 0.36
CA SER A 57 -24.00 -12.07 -0.82
C SER A 57 -22.50 -11.77 -0.84
N GLU A 58 -21.89 -11.47 0.32
CA GLU A 58 -20.42 -11.33 0.42
C GLU A 58 -19.68 -12.65 0.21
N LYS A 59 -20.23 -13.76 0.72
CA LYS A 59 -19.64 -15.08 0.51
C LYS A 59 -19.72 -15.52 -0.95
N TYR A 60 -20.83 -15.24 -1.64
CA TYR A 60 -20.98 -15.51 -3.07
C TYR A 60 -20.09 -14.60 -3.92
N SER A 61 -19.91 -13.31 -3.57
CA SER A 61 -19.01 -12.42 -4.31
C SER A 61 -17.55 -12.81 -4.13
N ARG A 62 -17.10 -13.16 -2.91
CA ARG A 62 -15.74 -13.65 -2.64
C ARG A 62 -15.45 -14.99 -3.29
N VAL A 63 -16.45 -15.88 -3.40
CA VAL A 63 -16.30 -17.15 -4.11
C VAL A 63 -16.27 -16.93 -5.63
N SER A 64 -17.07 -16.00 -6.17
CA SER A 64 -17.02 -15.63 -7.59
C SER A 64 -15.68 -15.01 -7.97
N SER A 65 -15.20 -14.03 -7.18
CA SER A 65 -13.90 -13.38 -7.42
C SER A 65 -12.74 -14.37 -7.31
N ALA A 66 -12.75 -15.24 -6.30
CA ALA A 66 -11.72 -16.26 -6.14
C ALA A 66 -11.74 -17.34 -7.25
N LEU A 67 -12.91 -17.59 -7.88
CA LEU A 67 -13.04 -18.49 -9.02
C LEU A 67 -12.61 -17.82 -10.34
N GLU A 68 -12.92 -16.54 -10.51
CA GLU A 68 -12.49 -15.70 -11.63
C GLU A 68 -10.95 -15.51 -11.61
N GLU A 69 -10.38 -15.15 -10.47
CA GLU A 69 -8.92 -15.03 -10.24
C GLU A 69 -8.20 -16.36 -10.54
N LYS A 70 -8.79 -17.50 -10.12
CA LYS A 70 -8.22 -18.83 -10.37
C LYS A 70 -8.31 -19.24 -11.84
N GLN A 71 -9.32 -18.78 -12.59
CA GLN A 71 -9.41 -18.98 -14.03
C GLN A 71 -8.45 -18.06 -14.80
N GLU A 72 -8.28 -16.81 -14.37
CA GLU A 72 -7.37 -15.82 -14.96
C GLU A 72 -5.90 -16.30 -14.96
N GLU A 73 -5.47 -16.96 -13.88
CA GLU A 73 -4.10 -17.46 -13.69
C GLU A 73 -3.79 -18.70 -14.55
N THR A 74 -4.82 -19.41 -15.05
CA THR A 74 -4.63 -20.57 -15.96
C THR A 74 -4.43 -20.18 -17.43
N LYS A 75 -4.63 -18.91 -17.79
CA LYS A 75 -4.30 -18.38 -19.12
C LYS A 75 -2.77 -18.29 -19.28
N PRO A 76 -2.21 -18.56 -20.47
CA PRO A 76 -0.77 -18.42 -20.71
C PRO A 76 -0.29 -17.00 -20.34
N LEU A 77 0.90 -16.94 -19.72
CA LEU A 77 1.51 -15.70 -19.21
C LEU A 77 1.51 -14.62 -20.32
N GLN A 78 0.76 -13.54 -20.15
CA GLN A 78 0.76 -12.40 -21.08
C GLN A 78 1.91 -11.41 -20.81
N TYR A 79 3.06 -11.94 -20.38
CA TYR A 79 4.28 -11.21 -20.03
C TYR A 79 5.49 -12.14 -20.11
N GLY A 80 6.67 -11.55 -20.27
CA GLY A 80 7.96 -12.23 -20.14
C GLY A 80 8.62 -12.02 -18.78
N PHE A 81 9.75 -12.70 -18.57
CA PHE A 81 10.66 -12.44 -17.47
C PHE A 81 11.97 -11.86 -18.01
N ASP A 82 12.38 -10.73 -17.47
CA ASP A 82 13.68 -10.09 -17.72
C ASP A 82 14.22 -9.61 -16.37
N LEU A 83 14.52 -10.59 -15.49
CA LEU A 83 14.81 -10.33 -14.09
C LEU A 83 16.13 -9.58 -13.90
N LYS A 84 16.02 -8.39 -13.32
CA LYS A 84 17.15 -7.53 -12.92
C LYS A 84 17.45 -7.62 -11.43
N TYR A 85 16.53 -8.21 -10.66
CA TYR A 85 16.68 -8.52 -9.24
C TYR A 85 16.29 -9.98 -8.99
N THR A 86 17.19 -10.74 -8.38
CA THR A 86 17.07 -12.22 -8.25
C THR A 86 17.21 -12.73 -6.82
N LYS A 87 17.19 -11.84 -5.82
CA LYS A 87 17.33 -12.22 -4.41
C LYS A 87 15.94 -12.49 -3.81
N TYR A 88 15.81 -13.55 -3.02
CA TYR A 88 14.54 -13.99 -2.39
C TYR A 88 13.42 -14.33 -3.39
N LEU A 89 13.76 -14.82 -4.59
CA LEU A 89 12.75 -15.26 -5.54
C LEU A 89 11.96 -16.43 -4.99
N ILE A 90 10.65 -16.37 -5.14
CA ILE A 90 9.76 -17.51 -4.97
C ILE A 90 9.72 -18.26 -6.29
N GLN A 91 10.12 -19.53 -6.29
CA GLN A 91 10.13 -20.35 -7.50
C GLN A 91 8.71 -20.72 -7.95
N ALA A 92 8.56 -21.12 -9.21
CA ALA A 92 7.32 -21.71 -9.71
C ALA A 92 6.83 -22.82 -8.74
N PRO A 93 5.55 -22.84 -8.34
CA PRO A 93 4.40 -22.16 -8.96
C PRO A 93 4.13 -20.73 -8.45
N TYR A 94 5.15 -20.03 -7.93
CA TYR A 94 5.05 -18.65 -7.43
C TYR A 94 4.07 -18.51 -6.25
N THR A 95 4.00 -19.55 -5.42
CA THR A 95 3.22 -19.58 -4.19
C THR A 95 4.12 -19.66 -2.97
N TYR A 96 3.66 -19.12 -1.84
CA TYR A 96 4.39 -19.14 -0.59
C TYR A 96 3.44 -19.20 0.60
N VAL A 97 3.91 -19.74 1.71
CA VAL A 97 3.16 -19.85 2.96
C VAL A 97 3.83 -19.01 4.03
N VAL A 98 3.10 -18.07 4.58
CA VAL A 98 3.56 -17.23 5.69
C VAL A 98 2.42 -17.14 6.70
N ASN A 99 2.73 -17.38 7.98
CA ASN A 99 1.76 -17.44 9.08
C ASN A 99 0.56 -18.38 8.79
N GLY A 100 0.81 -19.50 8.11
CA GLY A 100 -0.21 -20.48 7.76
C GLY A 100 -1.18 -20.06 6.64
N GLN A 101 -0.98 -18.89 6.02
CA GLN A 101 -1.77 -18.44 4.88
C GLN A 101 -1.03 -18.74 3.58
N ASN A 102 -1.75 -19.35 2.63
CA ASN A 102 -1.27 -19.57 1.26
C ASN A 102 -1.41 -18.26 0.47
N ARG A 103 -0.32 -17.83 -0.15
CA ARG A 103 -0.20 -16.60 -0.93
C ARG A 103 0.38 -16.93 -2.30
N ARG A 104 0.08 -16.10 -3.31
CA ARG A 104 0.59 -16.29 -4.67
C ARG A 104 0.92 -14.97 -5.35
N PHE A 105 1.76 -15.01 -6.38
CA PHE A 105 1.94 -13.88 -7.29
C PHE A 105 0.91 -13.93 -8.42
N GLN A 106 -0.03 -12.99 -8.41
CA GLN A 106 -1.10 -12.89 -9.42
C GLN A 106 -0.62 -12.16 -10.70
N PHE A 107 0.47 -12.60 -11.30
CA PHE A 107 1.13 -11.85 -12.36
C PHE A 107 0.24 -11.59 -13.60
N ASN A 108 -0.70 -12.50 -13.94
CA ASN A 108 -1.70 -12.26 -15.01
C ASN A 108 -2.62 -11.08 -14.67
N VAL A 109 -3.17 -11.05 -13.45
CA VAL A 109 -3.99 -9.94 -12.96
C VAL A 109 -3.17 -8.64 -12.94
N MET A 110 -1.93 -8.68 -12.44
CA MET A 110 -1.03 -7.52 -12.44
C MET A 110 -0.83 -6.98 -13.88
N ARG A 111 -0.64 -7.88 -14.85
CA ARG A 111 -0.47 -7.51 -16.25
C ARG A 111 -1.74 -6.89 -16.83
N GLU A 112 -2.91 -7.44 -16.56
CA GLU A 112 -4.17 -6.88 -17.01
C GLU A 112 -4.39 -5.46 -16.48
N LYS A 113 -4.08 -5.23 -15.20
CA LYS A 113 -4.15 -3.88 -14.61
C LYS A 113 -3.18 -2.90 -15.26
N ILE A 114 -1.99 -3.33 -15.68
CA ILE A 114 -1.09 -2.50 -16.49
C ILE A 114 -1.74 -2.15 -17.84
N GLY A 115 -2.47 -3.08 -18.46
CA GLY A 115 -3.18 -2.86 -19.73
C GLY A 115 -4.22 -1.74 -19.66
N VAL A 116 -4.87 -1.56 -18.51
CA VAL A 116 -5.78 -0.42 -18.26
C VAL A 116 -5.04 0.91 -18.37
N ALA A 117 -3.90 1.05 -17.70
CA ALA A 117 -3.09 2.27 -17.76
C ALA A 117 -2.51 2.51 -19.16
N GLU A 118 -2.17 1.46 -19.91
CA GLU A 118 -1.73 1.58 -21.30
C GLU A 118 -2.83 2.08 -22.23
N LYS A 119 -4.05 1.59 -22.05
CA LYS A 119 -5.19 2.08 -22.83
C LYS A 119 -5.45 3.56 -22.52
N ALA A 120 -5.37 3.95 -21.25
CA ALA A 120 -5.58 5.32 -20.80
C ALA A 120 -4.56 6.29 -21.41
N ILE A 121 -3.25 6.00 -21.32
CA ILE A 121 -2.20 6.86 -21.90
C ILE A 121 -2.19 6.87 -23.44
N GLY A 122 -2.74 5.82 -24.08
CA GLY A 122 -2.93 5.79 -25.52
C GLY A 122 -4.07 6.70 -26.02
N LYS A 123 -4.97 7.12 -25.13
CA LYS A 123 -6.15 7.92 -25.46
C LYS A 123 -6.05 9.36 -24.96
N TYR A 124 -5.52 9.57 -23.75
CA TYR A 124 -5.43 10.88 -23.11
C TYR A 124 -4.06 11.10 -22.48
N ARG A 125 -3.75 12.37 -22.20
CA ARG A 125 -2.62 12.72 -21.35
C ARG A 125 -2.89 12.21 -19.93
N LEU A 126 -1.95 11.43 -19.37
CA LEU A 126 -2.01 11.02 -17.97
C LEU A 126 -1.21 11.95 -17.08
N THR A 127 -1.82 12.31 -15.96
CA THR A 127 -1.18 13.08 -14.90
C THR A 127 -1.68 12.61 -13.54
N TYR A 128 -1.43 13.36 -12.48
CA TYR A 128 -1.89 13.03 -11.13
C TYR A 128 -2.43 14.23 -10.37
N ILE A 129 -3.19 13.95 -9.32
CA ILE A 129 -3.58 14.95 -8.33
C ILE A 129 -2.36 15.34 -7.51
N ASP A 130 -1.89 16.57 -7.63
CA ASP A 130 -0.79 17.09 -6.84
C ASP A 130 -1.35 17.94 -5.71
N ASN A 131 -1.26 17.45 -4.47
CA ASN A 131 -1.55 18.28 -3.30
C ASN A 131 -0.84 17.80 -2.03
N TYR A 132 0.36 17.25 -2.15
CA TYR A 132 1.10 16.75 -0.99
C TYR A 132 1.25 17.83 0.08
N LYS A 133 0.86 17.51 1.32
CA LYS A 133 0.85 18.45 2.47
C LYS A 133 0.05 19.74 2.23
N ASN A 134 -0.93 19.72 1.32
CA ASN A 134 -1.73 20.88 0.92
C ASN A 134 -0.89 21.99 0.27
N GLN A 135 0.17 21.65 -0.46
CA GLN A 135 1.05 22.62 -1.10
C GLN A 135 0.34 23.51 -2.14
N ASN A 136 -0.72 22.99 -2.76
CA ASN A 136 -1.56 23.71 -3.72
C ASN A 136 -2.82 24.29 -3.04
N GLY A 137 -2.78 24.43 -1.72
CA GLY A 137 -3.88 24.95 -0.91
C GLY A 137 -4.73 23.84 -0.26
N LYS A 138 -5.38 24.16 0.86
CA LYS A 138 -6.30 23.23 1.51
C LYS A 138 -7.61 23.19 0.72
N ALA A 139 -8.02 21.99 0.31
CA ALA A 139 -9.34 21.77 -0.27
C ALA A 139 -10.46 22.37 0.63
N PRO A 140 -11.64 22.75 0.11
CA PRO A 140 -12.78 23.16 0.93
C PRO A 140 -13.24 22.04 1.87
N LYS A 141 -14.01 22.38 2.90
CA LYS A 141 -14.61 21.38 3.81
C LYS A 141 -15.86 20.76 3.19
N TYR A 142 -15.94 19.44 3.14
CA TYR A 142 -17.14 18.73 2.69
C TYR A 142 -18.24 18.85 3.75
N LYS A 143 -19.29 19.64 3.47
CA LYS A 143 -20.42 19.88 4.41
C LYS A 143 -19.97 20.27 5.82
N GLY A 144 -18.88 21.03 5.93
CA GLY A 144 -18.27 21.47 7.19
C GLY A 144 -17.33 20.46 7.86
N GLY A 145 -17.20 19.24 7.32
CA GLY A 145 -16.32 18.17 7.80
C GLY A 145 -14.97 18.07 7.06
N GLU A 146 -14.10 17.20 7.57
CA GLU A 146 -12.77 16.89 7.00
C GLU A 146 -12.76 15.56 6.22
N VAL A 147 -13.91 14.87 6.14
CA VAL A 147 -14.10 13.58 5.48
C VAL A 147 -15.31 13.69 4.58
N ASP A 148 -15.20 13.17 3.36
CA ASP A 148 -16.32 13.17 2.40
C ASP A 148 -17.30 12.02 2.64
N ALA A 149 -18.33 11.91 1.78
CA ALA A 149 -19.33 10.85 1.88
C ALA A 149 -18.79 9.42 1.61
N LEU A 150 -17.60 9.30 1.02
CA LEU A 150 -16.95 8.02 0.72
C LEU A 150 -15.86 7.65 1.76
N GLY A 151 -15.65 8.49 2.78
CA GLY A 151 -14.63 8.27 3.80
C GLY A 151 -13.24 8.79 3.42
N ASN A 152 -13.09 9.52 2.30
CA ASN A 152 -11.80 10.10 1.93
C ASN A 152 -11.50 11.32 2.79
N GLU A 153 -10.23 11.45 3.17
CA GLU A 153 -9.77 12.56 4.01
C GLU A 153 -9.38 13.78 3.17
N ARG A 154 -9.69 14.97 3.70
CA ARG A 154 -9.33 16.26 3.09
C ARG A 154 -7.82 16.50 3.00
N SER A 155 -7.06 15.96 3.95
CA SER A 155 -5.64 16.25 4.07
C SER A 155 -4.86 15.70 2.88
N ALA A 156 -4.11 16.56 2.21
CA ALA A 156 -3.36 16.23 1.00
C ALA A 156 -4.26 15.66 -0.12
N ALA A 157 -5.41 16.28 -0.33
CA ALA A 157 -6.37 15.91 -1.35
C ALA A 157 -6.91 17.15 -2.08
N ALA A 158 -7.50 16.92 -3.25
CA ALA A 158 -8.21 17.92 -4.05
C ALA A 158 -9.72 17.70 -3.95
N PRO A 159 -10.55 18.77 -4.00
CA PRO A 159 -11.98 18.60 -4.20
C PRO A 159 -12.24 18.17 -5.65
N ALA A 160 -13.05 17.13 -5.83
CA ALA A 160 -13.43 16.59 -7.13
C ALA A 160 -14.94 16.64 -7.29
N TYR A 161 -15.40 17.52 -8.18
CA TYR A 161 -16.81 17.86 -8.35
C TYR A 161 -17.40 17.04 -9.49
N ALA A 162 -18.44 16.25 -9.20
CA ALA A 162 -19.22 15.60 -10.27
C ALA A 162 -20.07 16.62 -11.05
N ASN A 163 -20.37 17.77 -10.43
CA ASN A 163 -21.07 18.88 -11.06
C ASN A 163 -20.63 20.19 -10.41
N ILE A 164 -19.96 21.06 -11.18
CA ILE A 164 -19.46 22.36 -10.72
C ILE A 164 -20.58 23.34 -10.29
N ASN A 165 -21.83 23.09 -10.66
CA ASN A 165 -22.97 23.88 -10.16
C ASN A 165 -23.41 23.48 -8.74
N LYS A 166 -22.80 22.43 -8.18
CA LYS A 166 -23.07 21.90 -6.82
C LYS A 166 -21.76 21.80 -6.03
N LEU A 167 -21.10 22.93 -5.79
CA LEU A 167 -19.79 22.99 -5.11
C LEU A 167 -19.79 22.51 -3.65
N ASN A 168 -20.96 22.21 -3.06
CA ASN A 168 -21.07 21.56 -1.76
C ASN A 168 -21.17 20.02 -1.84
N GLU A 169 -21.22 19.46 -3.05
CA GLU A 169 -21.25 18.02 -3.33
C GLU A 169 -20.01 17.63 -4.14
N PHE A 170 -18.98 17.15 -3.44
CA PHE A 170 -17.72 16.69 -4.03
C PHE A 170 -17.13 15.55 -3.21
N VAL A 171 -16.14 14.86 -3.78
CA VAL A 171 -15.31 13.88 -3.09
C VAL A 171 -13.88 14.37 -3.00
N TYR A 172 -13.10 13.87 -2.05
CA TYR A 172 -11.67 14.15 -1.97
C TYR A 172 -10.89 13.14 -2.80
N LEU A 173 -10.18 13.62 -3.83
CA LEU A 173 -9.18 12.82 -4.53
C LEU A 173 -7.81 13.07 -3.91
N THR A 174 -7.22 12.02 -3.36
CA THR A 174 -5.93 12.11 -2.66
C THR A 174 -4.78 12.38 -3.62
N ASP A 175 -3.76 13.07 -3.11
CA ASP A 175 -2.47 13.29 -3.77
C ASP A 175 -1.89 12.00 -4.39
N GLY A 176 -1.33 12.09 -5.59
CA GLY A 176 -0.75 10.99 -6.35
C GLY A 176 -1.72 10.15 -7.17
N THR A 177 -3.04 10.31 -6.99
CA THR A 177 -4.06 9.59 -7.80
C THR A 177 -3.83 9.86 -9.28
N LEU A 178 -3.66 8.80 -10.08
CA LEU A 178 -3.43 8.89 -11.51
C LEU A 178 -4.74 9.19 -12.25
N VAL A 179 -4.73 10.19 -13.11
CA VAL A 179 -5.91 10.69 -13.82
C VAL A 179 -5.63 10.94 -15.31
N GLU A 180 -6.67 10.76 -16.12
CA GLU A 180 -6.76 11.16 -17.52
C GLU A 180 -7.22 12.62 -17.60
N VAL A 181 -6.55 13.45 -18.41
CA VAL A 181 -7.04 14.81 -18.68
C VAL A 181 -7.96 14.76 -19.89
N LEU A 182 -9.26 14.95 -19.64
CA LEU A 182 -10.31 14.87 -20.65
C LEU A 182 -10.51 16.22 -21.33
N GLU A 183 -10.62 17.28 -20.52
CA GLU A 183 -10.75 18.67 -20.98
C GLU A 183 -10.06 19.63 -19.99
N GLU A 184 -9.49 20.72 -20.51
CA GLU A 184 -8.92 21.81 -19.71
C GLU A 184 -9.73 23.08 -19.96
N ASP A 185 -10.42 23.59 -18.94
CA ASP A 185 -11.27 24.78 -19.06
C ASP A 185 -10.97 25.80 -17.95
N GLY A 186 -10.60 27.03 -18.31
CA GLY A 186 -10.74 28.22 -17.44
C GLY A 186 -10.17 28.10 -16.02
N GLU A 187 -10.94 27.58 -15.06
CA GLU A 187 -10.55 27.34 -13.66
C GLU A 187 -10.45 25.86 -13.25
N TYR A 188 -11.09 24.96 -14.01
CA TYR A 188 -11.19 23.53 -13.70
C TYR A 188 -10.58 22.66 -14.80
N THR A 189 -10.14 21.47 -14.42
CA THR A 189 -9.76 20.42 -15.36
C THR A 189 -10.77 19.29 -15.21
N LEU A 190 -11.41 18.90 -16.32
CA LEU A 190 -12.21 17.68 -16.36
C LEU A 190 -11.26 16.50 -16.46
N ILE A 191 -11.32 15.62 -15.47
CA ILE A 191 -10.47 14.44 -15.37
C ILE A 191 -11.29 13.17 -15.33
N GLY A 192 -10.70 12.08 -15.80
CA GLY A 192 -11.15 10.71 -15.57
C GLY A 192 -10.22 10.01 -14.59
N VAL A 193 -10.74 9.27 -13.61
CA VAL A 193 -9.90 8.52 -12.65
C VAL A 193 -9.50 7.17 -13.27
N VAL A 194 -8.20 6.98 -13.49
CA VAL A 194 -7.68 5.79 -14.20
C VAL A 194 -8.11 4.51 -13.49
N GLY A 195 -8.67 3.57 -14.27
CA GLY A 195 -9.17 2.29 -13.77
C GLY A 195 -10.60 2.33 -13.21
N THR A 196 -11.32 3.43 -13.43
CA THR A 196 -12.74 3.59 -13.11
C THR A 196 -13.45 4.30 -14.25
N ASP A 197 -14.79 4.34 -14.20
CA ASP A 197 -15.62 5.16 -15.10
C ASP A 197 -15.98 6.53 -14.48
N LEU A 198 -15.25 6.95 -13.43
CA LEU A 198 -15.54 8.18 -12.71
C LEU A 198 -14.85 9.37 -13.36
N GLU A 199 -15.64 10.42 -13.60
CA GLU A 199 -15.16 11.72 -14.10
C GLU A 199 -15.50 12.84 -13.12
N TYR A 200 -14.58 13.79 -12.98
CA TYR A 200 -14.73 14.92 -12.07
C TYR A 200 -14.12 16.19 -12.66
N SER A 201 -14.71 17.34 -12.35
CA SER A 201 -14.02 18.62 -12.48
C SER A 201 -13.20 18.88 -11.22
N VAL A 202 -11.91 19.16 -11.37
CA VAL A 202 -10.97 19.45 -10.28
C VAL A 202 -10.35 20.83 -10.52
N PRO A 203 -10.24 21.72 -9.51
CA PRO A 203 -9.55 23.01 -9.70
C PRO A 203 -8.14 22.78 -10.22
N ARG A 204 -7.74 23.54 -11.25
CA ARG A 204 -6.54 23.24 -12.03
C ARG A 204 -5.27 23.20 -11.19
N GLU A 205 -5.18 24.02 -10.15
CA GLU A 205 -4.02 24.07 -9.25
C GLU A 205 -3.70 22.73 -8.58
N TYR A 206 -4.67 21.81 -8.51
CA TYR A 206 -4.47 20.48 -7.95
C TYR A 206 -4.10 19.41 -8.98
N VAL A 207 -4.08 19.73 -10.27
CA VAL A 207 -3.79 18.77 -11.34
C VAL A 207 -2.40 19.08 -11.89
N ALA A 208 -1.48 18.13 -11.77
CA ALA A 208 -0.11 18.35 -12.22
C ALA A 208 -0.05 18.63 -13.73
N SER A 209 0.55 19.75 -14.12
CA SER A 209 0.78 20.12 -15.52
C SER A 209 2.16 19.70 -16.00
N ASP A 210 3.19 20.14 -15.28
CA ASP A 210 4.58 20.10 -15.76
C ASP A 210 5.29 18.80 -15.34
N ASP A 211 4.95 18.28 -14.17
CA ASP A 211 5.36 16.95 -13.70
C ASP A 211 4.26 15.94 -14.03
N CYS A 212 4.17 15.51 -15.29
CA CYS A 212 3.20 14.52 -15.72
C CYS A 212 3.85 13.24 -16.26
N LEU A 213 3.04 12.21 -16.52
CA LEU A 213 3.52 10.94 -17.05
C LEU A 213 3.84 11.08 -18.55
N MET A 214 5.11 11.31 -18.87
CA MET A 214 5.60 11.50 -20.24
C MET A 214 5.51 10.24 -21.09
N SER A 215 5.78 9.07 -20.51
CA SER A 215 5.64 7.79 -21.23
C SER A 215 5.54 6.62 -20.26
N LEU A 216 4.53 5.76 -20.40
CA LEU A 216 4.40 4.58 -19.54
C LEU A 216 5.40 3.49 -19.95
N LYS A 217 6.50 3.36 -19.18
CA LYS A 217 7.53 2.32 -19.41
C LYS A 217 7.78 1.40 -18.23
N LYS A 218 7.45 1.86 -17.02
CA LYS A 218 7.78 1.17 -15.77
C LYS A 218 6.54 1.15 -14.89
N VAL A 219 6.22 -0.02 -14.33
CA VAL A 219 5.11 -0.17 -13.39
C VAL A 219 5.54 -0.96 -12.18
N ILE A 220 5.14 -0.49 -11.01
CA ILE A 220 5.24 -1.23 -9.75
C ILE A 220 3.84 -1.68 -9.39
N VAL A 221 3.61 -2.99 -9.26
CA VAL A 221 2.31 -3.54 -8.86
C VAL A 221 2.43 -4.13 -7.47
N VAL A 222 1.58 -3.67 -6.55
CA VAL A 222 1.52 -4.12 -5.16
C VAL A 222 0.22 -4.90 -4.96
N ASP A 223 0.33 -6.14 -4.52
CA ASP A 223 -0.81 -6.99 -4.18
C ASP A 223 -0.98 -7.02 -2.66
N ARG A 224 -2.06 -6.39 -2.18
CA ARG A 224 -2.37 -6.31 -0.75
C ARG A 224 -2.90 -7.63 -0.20
N THR A 225 -3.70 -8.37 -0.94
CA THR A 225 -4.24 -9.67 -0.48
C THR A 225 -3.11 -10.65 -0.28
N ASN A 226 -2.21 -10.74 -1.25
CA ASN A 226 -1.10 -11.68 -1.24
C ASN A 226 0.14 -11.13 -0.53
N GLN A 227 0.23 -9.83 -0.20
CA GLN A 227 1.40 -9.24 0.48
C GLN A 227 2.68 -9.42 -0.34
N ASN A 228 2.61 -9.08 -1.63
CA ASN A 228 3.76 -9.07 -2.52
C ASN A 228 3.74 -7.87 -3.47
N ILE A 229 4.81 -7.77 -4.23
CA ILE A 229 5.08 -6.67 -5.13
C ILE A 229 5.88 -7.20 -6.33
N ALA A 230 5.63 -6.64 -7.50
CA ALA A 230 6.40 -6.92 -8.71
C ALA A 230 6.65 -5.63 -9.49
N THR A 231 7.76 -5.57 -10.21
CA THR A 231 8.04 -4.50 -11.17
C THR A 231 7.98 -5.02 -12.59
N PHE A 232 7.40 -4.22 -13.48
CA PHE A 232 7.26 -4.50 -14.89
C PHE A 232 7.92 -3.40 -15.70
N GLU A 233 8.66 -3.76 -16.74
CA GLU A 233 9.28 -2.82 -17.67
C GLU A 233 8.89 -3.16 -19.10
N LYS A 234 8.50 -2.14 -19.86
CA LYS A 234 8.16 -2.26 -21.27
C LYS A 234 9.43 -2.19 -22.11
N LYS A 235 9.73 -3.28 -22.82
CA LYS A 235 10.83 -3.40 -23.79
C LYS A 235 10.27 -3.88 -25.13
N GLU A 236 10.58 -3.15 -26.20
CA GLU A 236 10.17 -3.50 -27.56
C GLU A 236 8.66 -3.76 -27.70
N GLY A 237 7.85 -2.97 -26.97
CA GLY A 237 6.39 -3.12 -26.97
C GLY A 237 5.83 -4.15 -25.99
N ASN A 238 6.67 -5.02 -25.40
CA ASN A 238 6.27 -6.09 -24.50
C ASN A 238 6.58 -5.77 -23.03
N TRP A 239 5.69 -6.15 -22.12
CA TRP A 239 5.92 -6.03 -20.69
C TRP A 239 6.62 -7.25 -20.13
N ASN A 240 7.69 -7.00 -19.37
CA ASN A 240 8.47 -8.04 -18.73
C ASN A 240 8.55 -7.79 -17.23
N ILE A 241 8.40 -8.84 -16.43
CA ILE A 241 8.68 -8.81 -15.00
C ILE A 241 10.18 -8.62 -14.82
N THR A 242 10.56 -7.54 -14.15
CA THR A 242 11.97 -7.18 -13.86
C THR A 242 12.38 -7.48 -12.42
N SER A 243 11.43 -7.54 -11.50
CA SER A 243 11.62 -8.03 -10.14
C SER A 243 10.29 -8.45 -9.54
N TYR A 244 10.36 -9.31 -8.52
CA TYR A 244 9.23 -9.62 -7.66
C TYR A 244 9.72 -10.05 -6.29
N SER A 245 8.96 -9.72 -5.25
CA SER A 245 9.31 -10.04 -3.86
C SER A 245 8.10 -9.99 -2.95
N MET A 246 8.24 -10.55 -1.75
CA MET A 246 7.27 -10.35 -0.67
C MET A 246 7.33 -8.90 -0.17
N ALA A 247 6.20 -8.37 0.29
CA ALA A 247 6.08 -7.03 0.85
C ALA A 247 5.13 -7.01 2.06
N THR A 248 5.10 -5.91 2.80
CA THR A 248 4.11 -5.65 3.86
C THR A 248 3.39 -4.34 3.59
N THR A 249 2.06 -4.38 3.51
CA THR A 249 1.24 -3.18 3.25
C THR A 249 0.68 -2.57 4.55
N GLY A 250 -0.07 -1.47 4.42
CA GLY A 250 -0.66 -0.74 5.54
C GLY A 250 -1.86 -1.45 6.17
N LYS A 251 -1.95 -1.43 7.51
CA LYS A 251 -3.11 -1.92 8.25
C LYS A 251 -4.11 -0.82 8.57
N VAL A 252 -5.31 -1.22 8.94
CA VAL A 252 -6.29 -0.32 9.58
C VAL A 252 -5.88 -0.10 11.03
N GLY A 253 -5.90 1.15 11.50
CA GLY A 253 -5.66 1.49 12.92
C GLY A 253 -5.71 2.99 13.20
N LYS A 254 -5.61 3.38 14.49
CA LYS A 254 -5.72 4.79 14.92
C LYS A 254 -4.72 5.73 14.22
N TYR A 255 -3.51 5.25 13.97
CA TYR A 255 -2.44 5.98 13.27
C TYR A 255 -2.06 5.31 11.95
N HIS A 256 -2.89 4.39 11.45
CA HIS A 256 -2.55 3.53 10.33
C HIS A 256 -3.69 3.51 9.33
N GLN A 257 -3.37 3.65 8.05
CA GLN A 257 -4.31 3.54 6.96
C GLN A 257 -3.96 2.33 6.10
N PRO A 258 -4.96 1.63 5.53
CA PRO A 258 -4.67 0.65 4.50
C PRO A 258 -3.95 1.33 3.34
N THR A 259 -3.02 0.62 2.71
CA THR A 259 -2.42 1.10 1.46
C THR A 259 -3.55 1.26 0.43
N PRO A 260 -3.73 2.45 -0.17
CA PRO A 260 -4.95 2.73 -0.93
C PRO A 260 -4.91 1.98 -2.28
N LEU A 261 -6.08 1.49 -2.72
CA LEU A 261 -6.24 0.76 -3.98
C LEU A 261 -6.32 1.72 -5.16
N GLY A 262 -5.82 1.30 -6.31
CA GLY A 262 -5.96 2.03 -7.57
C GLY A 262 -4.64 2.33 -8.24
N TYR A 263 -4.65 3.39 -9.05
CA TYR A 263 -3.56 3.79 -9.92
C TYR A 263 -2.96 5.10 -9.42
N TYR A 264 -1.63 5.13 -9.31
CA TYR A 264 -0.91 6.26 -8.75
C TYR A 264 0.31 6.60 -9.58
N TYR A 265 0.63 7.88 -9.67
CA TYR A 265 1.92 8.30 -10.21
C TYR A 265 3.03 7.99 -9.20
N ALA A 266 4.19 7.53 -9.67
CA ALA A 266 5.35 7.37 -8.82
C ALA A 266 6.12 8.71 -8.79
N ILE A 267 5.87 9.50 -7.74
CA ILE A 267 6.13 10.95 -7.73
C ILE A 267 7.62 11.25 -7.51
N GLU A 268 8.18 10.78 -6.41
CA GLU A 268 9.56 11.11 -6.01
C GLU A 268 10.25 9.94 -5.33
N LYS A 269 11.59 9.96 -5.32
CA LYS A 269 12.39 9.00 -4.55
C LYS A 269 13.24 9.70 -3.49
N LYS A 270 13.39 9.07 -2.32
CA LYS A 270 14.19 9.56 -1.19
C LYS A 270 15.14 8.48 -0.68
N PRO A 271 16.44 8.77 -0.50
CA PRO A 271 17.37 7.80 0.08
C PRO A 271 17.01 7.46 1.53
N LYS A 272 16.50 8.44 2.30
CA LYS A 272 15.93 8.26 3.64
C LYS A 272 14.61 9.03 3.74
N PHE A 273 13.53 8.34 4.06
CA PHE A 273 12.24 8.91 4.46
C PHE A 273 12.13 8.89 5.98
N PHE A 274 12.12 10.04 6.64
CA PHE A 274 12.01 10.13 8.09
C PHE A 274 10.56 9.98 8.55
N TYR A 275 10.34 9.17 9.59
CA TYR A 275 9.05 9.03 10.24
C TYR A 275 9.12 9.49 11.69
N VAL A 276 8.00 10.00 12.18
CA VAL A 276 7.85 10.49 13.54
C VAL A 276 7.22 9.43 14.44
N LYS A 277 7.41 9.58 15.75
CA LYS A 277 6.71 8.77 16.74
C LYS A 277 5.23 9.12 16.75
N ASP A 278 4.38 8.10 16.79
CA ASP A 278 2.92 8.26 16.79
C ASP A 278 2.45 9.27 17.85
N GLY A 279 1.62 10.22 17.43
CA GLY A 279 1.09 11.28 18.30
C GLY A 279 2.07 12.42 18.63
N THR A 280 3.26 12.45 18.02
CA THR A 280 4.29 13.48 18.25
C THR A 280 4.82 14.05 16.94
N ASN A 281 5.68 15.08 17.04
CA ASN A 281 6.46 15.59 15.90
C ASN A 281 7.93 15.15 15.95
N ASP A 282 8.28 14.24 16.87
CA ASP A 282 9.66 13.82 17.09
C ASP A 282 10.05 12.72 16.11
N ILE A 283 11.17 12.91 15.42
CA ILE A 283 11.70 11.92 14.46
C ILE A 283 12.10 10.65 15.22
N GLN A 284 11.39 9.55 14.98
CA GLN A 284 11.67 8.26 15.58
C GLN A 284 12.71 7.47 14.78
N GLY A 285 12.77 7.67 13.46
CA GLY A 285 13.63 6.87 12.59
C GLY A 285 13.52 7.26 11.13
N TYR A 286 14.02 6.37 10.27
CA TYR A 286 13.88 6.50 8.82
C TYR A 286 13.64 5.16 8.13
N ALA A 287 12.99 5.22 6.97
CA ALA A 287 12.93 4.14 6.00
C ALA A 287 13.88 4.43 4.84
N PRO A 288 14.76 3.48 4.46
CA PRO A 288 15.69 3.68 3.35
C PRO A 288 15.03 3.42 1.99
N TYR A 289 15.57 4.04 0.95
CA TYR A 289 15.23 3.81 -0.47
C TYR A 289 13.73 3.89 -0.76
N ALA A 290 13.14 5.03 -0.41
CA ALA A 290 11.71 5.25 -0.52
C ALA A 290 11.32 5.77 -1.91
N VAL A 291 10.21 5.30 -2.46
CA VAL A 291 9.52 5.86 -3.63
C VAL A 291 8.09 6.24 -3.22
N ARG A 292 7.74 7.52 -3.31
CA ARG A 292 6.43 8.06 -2.94
C ARG A 292 5.44 7.86 -4.08
N PHE A 293 4.20 7.53 -3.75
CA PHE A 293 3.13 7.42 -4.76
C PHE A 293 1.77 7.97 -4.33
N ASN A 294 1.50 8.11 -3.03
CA ASN A 294 0.22 8.65 -2.58
C ASN A 294 0.37 9.32 -1.22
N ALA A 295 0.26 10.66 -1.12
CA ALA A 295 0.33 11.36 0.16
C ALA A 295 1.49 10.84 1.06
N GLY A 296 1.17 10.22 2.21
CA GLY A 296 2.13 9.60 3.13
C GLY A 296 2.55 8.15 2.83
N ALA A 297 2.14 7.57 1.69
CA ALA A 297 2.45 6.21 1.28
C ALA A 297 3.71 6.15 0.42
N TYR A 298 4.65 5.32 0.85
CA TYR A 298 5.92 5.06 0.18
C TYR A 298 6.16 3.56 0.02
N ILE A 299 6.82 3.18 -1.06
CA ILE A 299 7.47 1.88 -1.20
C ILE A 299 8.89 2.03 -0.65
N HIS A 300 9.28 1.27 0.37
CA HIS A 300 10.56 1.48 1.05
C HIS A 300 11.15 0.19 1.66
N GLY A 301 12.42 0.24 2.07
CA GLY A 301 13.11 -0.86 2.74
C GLY A 301 12.71 -1.01 4.22
N VAL A 302 13.42 -1.82 5.00
CA VAL A 302 13.10 -1.99 6.42
C VAL A 302 13.42 -0.71 7.20
N SER A 303 12.40 -0.19 7.89
CA SER A 303 12.52 1.00 8.74
C SER A 303 13.53 0.79 9.86
N THR A 304 14.26 1.85 10.18
CA THR A 304 15.30 1.89 11.20
C THR A 304 14.94 2.92 12.25
N THR A 305 14.67 2.46 13.47
CA THR A 305 14.42 3.32 14.63
C THR A 305 15.73 3.79 15.23
N TYR A 306 15.84 5.08 15.51
CA TYR A 306 17.01 5.64 16.19
C TYR A 306 17.09 5.14 17.63
N LYS A 307 18.31 4.82 18.07
CA LYS A 307 18.62 4.54 19.47
C LYS A 307 19.10 5.82 20.15
N HIS A 308 19.08 5.84 21.48
CA HIS A 308 19.58 6.97 22.26
C HIS A 308 20.60 6.46 23.28
N ALA A 309 21.75 7.14 23.38
CA ALA A 309 22.70 6.92 24.45
C ALA A 309 22.16 7.47 25.79
N ALA A 310 22.81 7.12 26.90
CA ALA A 310 22.41 7.59 28.23
C ALA A 310 22.44 9.13 28.38
N ASP A 311 23.25 9.81 27.56
CA ASP A 311 23.34 11.28 27.51
C ASP A 311 22.31 11.94 26.56
N GLY A 312 21.41 11.15 25.96
CA GLY A 312 20.42 11.62 25.00
C GLY A 312 20.91 11.70 23.54
N THR A 313 22.17 11.38 23.26
CA THR A 313 22.72 11.41 21.90
C THR A 313 22.02 10.37 21.02
N ARG A 314 21.55 10.82 19.84
CA ARG A 314 20.90 9.96 18.84
C ARG A 314 21.92 9.08 18.10
N ILE A 315 21.69 7.78 18.10
CA ILE A 315 22.50 6.75 17.44
C ILE A 315 21.72 6.16 16.26
N ASP A 316 22.30 6.19 15.06
CA ASP A 316 21.79 5.49 13.87
C ASP A 316 22.33 4.05 13.87
N PRO A 317 21.49 3.02 14.10
CA PRO A 317 21.94 1.63 14.08
C PRO A 317 22.22 1.12 12.65
N GLY A 318 21.96 1.93 11.62
CA GLY A 318 22.20 1.60 10.22
C GLY A 318 21.04 0.86 9.57
N ILE A 319 21.17 0.65 8.26
CA ILE A 319 20.15 0.03 7.43
C ILE A 319 20.04 -1.47 7.73
N ASN A 320 18.81 -1.94 7.93
CA ASN A 320 18.48 -3.35 8.12
C ASN A 320 18.00 -3.97 6.81
N GLU A 321 18.37 -5.20 6.50
CA GLU A 321 17.91 -5.88 5.28
C GLU A 321 16.54 -6.55 5.45
N PHE A 322 16.28 -7.12 6.63
CA PHE A 322 15.17 -8.03 6.88
C PHE A 322 14.22 -7.53 7.97
N SER A 323 12.95 -7.91 7.86
CA SER A 323 11.93 -7.78 8.90
C SER A 323 11.05 -9.03 8.86
N ASN A 324 10.73 -9.58 10.04
CA ASN A 324 9.87 -10.76 10.16
C ASN A 324 8.43 -10.50 9.71
N SER A 325 8.05 -9.22 9.52
CA SER A 325 6.73 -8.82 9.02
C SER A 325 6.56 -9.01 7.51
N ILE A 326 7.64 -9.15 6.74
CA ILE A 326 7.59 -9.16 5.26
C ILE A 326 6.81 -10.37 4.76
N GLY A 327 5.80 -10.14 3.91
CA GLY A 327 4.95 -11.19 3.34
C GLY A 327 3.92 -11.79 4.31
N THR A 328 3.78 -11.23 5.53
CA THR A 328 2.89 -11.78 6.57
C THR A 328 1.46 -11.25 6.44
N VAL A 329 1.14 -10.14 7.11
CA VAL A 329 -0.15 -9.45 7.12
C VAL A 329 0.14 -7.95 7.02
N PRO A 330 -0.84 -7.12 6.62
CA PRO A 330 -0.65 -5.68 6.65
C PRO A 330 -0.25 -5.22 8.06
N LEU A 331 0.84 -4.47 8.17
CA LEU A 331 1.41 -4.00 9.45
C LEU A 331 2.02 -2.61 9.39
N SER A 332 2.14 -2.00 8.20
CA SER A 332 2.67 -0.64 8.10
C SER A 332 1.61 0.42 8.44
N HIS A 333 2.04 1.67 8.60
CA HIS A 333 1.14 2.81 8.82
C HIS A 333 0.41 3.30 7.56
N LYS A 334 0.84 2.89 6.36
CA LYS A 334 0.24 3.14 5.02
C LYS A 334 1.10 2.59 3.89
N CYS A 335 2.41 2.59 4.13
CA CYS A 335 3.48 2.25 3.19
C CYS A 335 3.53 0.78 2.75
N VAL A 336 4.39 0.51 1.78
CA VAL A 336 4.73 -0.83 1.29
C VAL A 336 6.18 -1.13 1.66
N ARG A 337 6.37 -1.93 2.71
CA ARG A 337 7.68 -2.32 3.23
C ARG A 337 8.21 -3.53 2.47
N ASN A 338 9.50 -3.49 2.13
CA ASN A 338 10.19 -4.51 1.35
C ASN A 338 11.45 -4.98 2.08
N TYR A 339 12.05 -6.08 1.60
CA TYR A 339 13.47 -6.30 1.83
C TYR A 339 14.25 -5.09 1.33
N THR A 340 15.25 -4.65 2.08
CA THR A 340 15.89 -3.38 1.76
C THR A 340 16.64 -3.41 0.44
N SER A 341 17.25 -4.53 0.07
CA SER A 341 17.85 -4.67 -1.26
C SER A 341 16.81 -4.62 -2.39
N HIS A 342 15.59 -5.11 -2.17
CA HIS A 342 14.51 -4.99 -3.16
C HIS A 342 14.04 -3.54 -3.28
N ALA A 343 13.85 -2.84 -2.16
CA ALA A 343 13.54 -1.41 -2.17
C ALA A 343 14.64 -0.59 -2.85
N LYS A 344 15.91 -0.92 -2.61
CA LYS A 344 17.04 -0.28 -3.29
C LYS A 344 16.99 -0.52 -4.79
N PHE A 345 16.70 -1.75 -5.22
CA PHE A 345 16.49 -2.04 -6.65
C PHE A 345 15.40 -1.16 -7.23
N ILE A 346 14.21 -1.09 -6.61
CA ILE A 346 13.10 -0.23 -7.08
C ILE A 346 13.52 1.23 -7.13
N TYR A 347 14.23 1.73 -6.11
CA TYR A 347 14.72 3.10 -6.02
C TYR A 347 15.72 3.46 -7.14
N ASP A 348 16.62 2.54 -7.48
CA ASP A 348 17.61 2.71 -8.56
C ASP A 348 16.97 2.55 -9.94
N TRP A 349 16.04 1.59 -10.06
CA TRP A 349 15.30 1.27 -11.29
C TRP A 349 14.25 2.33 -11.66
N TYR A 350 13.67 3.00 -10.67
CA TYR A 350 12.68 4.06 -10.82
C TYR A 350 13.15 5.15 -11.80
N GLU A 351 12.23 5.57 -12.66
CA GLU A 351 12.43 6.68 -13.58
C GLU A 351 11.23 7.61 -13.57
N HIS A 352 11.50 8.85 -13.17
CA HIS A 352 10.51 9.93 -13.10
C HIS A 352 9.90 10.23 -14.48
N GLY A 353 8.62 10.58 -14.53
CA GLY A 353 7.86 10.74 -15.77
C GLY A 353 7.59 9.44 -16.53
N LYS A 354 8.03 8.27 -16.02
CA LYS A 354 7.86 6.98 -16.70
C LYS A 354 7.32 5.83 -15.86
N THR A 355 7.15 6.08 -14.56
CA THR A 355 6.82 5.07 -13.57
C THR A 355 5.47 5.37 -12.93
N ILE A 356 4.62 4.35 -12.82
CA ILE A 356 3.39 4.39 -12.01
C ILE A 356 3.41 3.27 -10.97
N VAL A 357 2.58 3.41 -9.94
CA VAL A 357 2.29 2.38 -8.94
C VAL A 357 0.83 1.96 -9.10
N ILE A 358 0.58 0.67 -9.13
CA ILE A 358 -0.76 0.08 -9.12
C ILE A 358 -0.89 -0.73 -7.85
N VAL A 359 -1.96 -0.53 -7.10
CA VAL A 359 -2.26 -1.30 -5.89
C VAL A 359 -3.54 -2.10 -6.12
N ILE A 360 -3.42 -3.42 -5.99
CA ILE A 360 -4.48 -4.40 -6.23
C ILE A 360 -4.75 -5.25 -4.98
N GLU A 361 -5.80 -6.04 -5.05
CA GLU A 361 -6.14 -7.13 -4.12
C GLU A 361 -6.37 -8.42 -4.90
#